data_AF-A0A8J2JWN7-F1
#
_entry.id   AF-A0A8J2JWN7-F1
#
_cell.length_a   1.000
_cell.length_b   1.000
_cell.length_c   1.000
_cell.angle_alpha   90.00
_cell.angle_beta   90.00
_cell.angle_gamma   90.00
#
_symmetry.space_group_name_H-M   'P 1'
#
loop_
_entity.id
_entity.type
_entity.pdbx_description
1 polymer ?
#
loop_
_entity_poly.entity_id
_entity_poly.type
_entity_poly.pdbx_seq_one_letter_code
_entity_poly.pdbx_strand_id
1 'polypeptide(L)'
;MSKNIIPKGSEKEMTKTEVAIKELREAVKDLVTDDNKEYEDEYNLLRWLRAQNMNVKKAEKMLRTAHYWKLENNVAELVYEDLPLDMIEQFPVFVDGIANDGTPGNFLNRCYEICT
;
A
#
# COMPACT_ATOMS: atom_id res chain seq x y z
N MET A 1 -7.28 51.04 26.59
CA MET A 1 -7.59 50.44 25.28
C MET A 1 -6.66 49.27 25.07
N SER A 2 -7.09 48.08 25.47
CA SER A 2 -6.31 46.85 25.32
C SER A 2 -6.40 46.39 23.87
N LYS A 3 -5.26 46.26 23.19
CA LYS A 3 -5.21 45.70 21.83
C LYS A 3 -5.44 44.19 21.95
N ASN A 4 -6.58 43.72 21.48
CA ASN A 4 -6.81 42.30 21.22
C ASN A 4 -5.87 41.86 20.11
N ILE A 5 -4.82 41.13 20.48
CA ILE A 5 -4.01 40.37 19.53
C ILE A 5 -4.80 39.10 19.23
N ILE A 6 -5.45 39.07 18.07
CA ILE A 6 -6.07 37.86 17.53
C ILE A 6 -4.92 36.88 17.25
N PRO A 7 -4.90 35.66 17.84
CA PRO A 7 -3.90 34.67 17.45
C PRO A 7 -4.16 34.32 15.99
N LYS A 8 -3.21 34.67 15.11
CA LYS A 8 -3.20 34.20 13.72
C LYS A 8 -3.26 32.68 13.77
N GLY A 9 -4.34 32.12 13.24
CA GLY A 9 -4.45 30.69 13.00
C GLY A 9 -3.18 30.24 12.28
N SER A 10 -2.52 29.23 12.83
CA SER A 10 -1.33 28.64 12.24
C SER A 10 -1.68 28.12 10.85
N GLU A 11 -1.27 28.84 9.80
CA GLU A 11 -1.03 28.22 8.50
C GLU A 11 -0.06 27.08 8.74
N LYS A 12 -0.58 25.85 8.80
CA LYS A 12 0.22 24.65 8.99
C LYS A 12 1.07 24.52 7.73
N GLU A 13 2.36 24.81 7.86
CA GLU A 13 3.31 24.67 6.75
C GLU A 13 3.25 23.21 6.27
N MET A 14 2.80 23.03 5.03
CA MET A 14 2.58 21.72 4.46
C MET A 14 3.94 21.10 4.13
N THR A 15 4.23 19.96 4.74
CA THR A 15 5.49 19.24 4.54
C THR A 15 5.60 18.77 3.09
N LYS A 16 6.84 18.61 2.59
CA LYS A 16 7.10 18.06 1.24
C LYS A 16 6.38 16.73 0.98
N THR A 17 6.19 15.94 2.02
CA THR A 17 5.46 14.67 1.98
C THR A 17 3.96 14.89 1.74
N GLU A 18 3.32 15.76 2.53
CA GLU A 18 1.89 16.08 2.39
C GLU A 18 1.61 16.68 1.00
N VAL A 19 2.52 17.50 0.44
CA VAL A 19 2.41 18.01 -0.93
C VAL A 19 2.40 16.87 -1.95
N ALA A 20 3.39 15.97 -1.89
CA ALA A 20 3.51 14.85 -2.83
C ALA A 20 2.32 13.89 -2.77
N ILE A 21 1.78 13.66 -1.58
CA ILE A 21 0.57 12.84 -1.38
C ILE A 21 -0.63 13.51 -2.03
N LYS A 22 -0.81 14.83 -1.83
CA LYS A 22 -1.91 15.58 -2.44
C LYS A 22 -1.82 15.57 -3.97
N GLU A 23 -0.63 15.78 -4.53
CA GLU A 23 -0.39 15.72 -5.97
C GLU A 23 -0.70 14.33 -6.54
N LEU A 24 -0.21 13.27 -5.90
CA LEU A 24 -0.49 11.91 -6.35
C LEU A 24 -1.98 11.57 -6.24
N ARG A 25 -2.63 11.95 -5.14
CA ARG A 25 -4.07 11.72 -4.92
C ARG A 25 -4.90 12.33 -6.04
N GLU A 26 -4.61 13.57 -6.42
CA GLU A 26 -5.33 14.22 -7.52
C GLU A 26 -5.04 13.53 -8.86
N ALA A 27 -3.79 13.11 -9.08
CA ALA A 27 -3.37 12.46 -10.33
C ALA A 27 -4.00 11.07 -10.56
N VAL A 28 -4.46 10.38 -9.51
CA VAL A 28 -5.08 9.04 -9.60
C VAL A 28 -6.54 9.01 -9.19
N LYS A 29 -7.15 10.17 -9.01
CA LYS A 29 -8.54 10.31 -8.55
C LYS A 29 -9.55 9.63 -9.49
N ASP A 30 -9.22 9.53 -10.77
CA ASP A 30 -9.99 8.82 -11.79
C ASP A 30 -10.07 7.30 -11.55
N LEU A 31 -9.14 6.73 -10.78
CA LEU A 31 -9.12 5.31 -10.44
C LEU A 31 -9.91 4.98 -9.17
N VAL A 32 -10.38 5.99 -8.45
CA VAL A 32 -11.14 5.82 -7.21
C VAL A 32 -12.57 5.44 -7.55
N THR A 33 -13.00 4.28 -7.06
CA THR A 33 -14.38 3.81 -7.16
C THR A 33 -14.89 3.48 -5.75
N ASP A 34 -16.21 3.31 -5.60
CA ASP A 34 -16.81 2.94 -4.31
C ASP A 34 -16.23 1.63 -3.76
N ASP A 35 -15.89 0.70 -4.66
CA ASP A 35 -15.29 -0.60 -4.35
C ASP A 35 -13.77 -0.53 -4.18
N ASN A 36 -13.12 0.58 -4.54
CA ASN A 36 -11.67 0.72 -4.52
C ASN A 36 -11.21 2.05 -3.89
N LYS A 37 -11.36 2.14 -2.57
CA LYS A 37 -10.94 3.29 -1.75
C LYS A 37 -9.47 3.25 -1.34
N GLU A 38 -8.70 2.25 -1.79
CA GLU A 38 -7.29 2.10 -1.42
C GLU A 38 -6.43 3.29 -1.87
N TYR A 39 -6.87 4.01 -2.91
CA TYR A 39 -6.18 5.18 -3.45
C TYR A 39 -6.58 6.49 -2.74
N GLU A 40 -7.57 6.47 -1.85
CA GLU A 40 -7.89 7.60 -0.97
C GLU A 40 -7.09 7.57 0.34
N ASP A 41 -6.61 6.38 0.72
CA ASP A 41 -5.82 6.17 1.92
C ASP A 41 -4.40 6.75 1.76
N GLU A 42 -4.06 7.63 2.70
CA GLU A 42 -2.77 8.32 2.74
C GLU A 42 -1.61 7.34 2.88
N TYR A 43 -1.77 6.29 3.68
CA TYR A 43 -0.71 5.31 3.91
C TYR A 43 -0.40 4.53 2.63
N ASN A 44 -1.42 4.11 1.89
CA ASN A 44 -1.26 3.45 0.60
C ASN A 44 -0.59 4.36 -0.44
N LEU A 45 -1.00 5.61 -0.57
CA LEU A 45 -0.36 6.57 -1.48
C LEU A 45 1.11 6.80 -1.11
N LEU A 46 1.41 6.90 0.19
CA LEU A 46 2.77 7.07 0.68
C LEU A 46 3.65 5.85 0.37
N ARG A 47 3.12 4.62 0.38
CA ARG A 47 3.86 3.41 -0.02
C ARG A 47 4.36 3.51 -1.47
N TRP A 48 3.52 3.95 -2.40
CA TRP A 48 3.88 4.15 -3.80
C TRP A 48 4.91 5.26 -3.99
N LEU A 49 4.76 6.37 -3.26
CA LEU A 49 5.73 7.47 -3.27
C LEU A 49 7.10 7.02 -2.73
N ARG A 50 7.13 6.27 -1.62
CA ARG A 50 8.38 5.73 -1.05
C ARG A 50 9.10 4.81 -2.02
N ALA A 51 8.37 3.92 -2.70
CA ALA A 51 8.95 3.03 -3.71
C ALA A 51 9.62 3.77 -4.88
N GLN A 52 9.20 5.01 -5.16
CA GLN A 52 9.69 5.84 -6.26
C GLN A 52 10.49 7.07 -5.80
N ASN A 53 11.08 7.04 -4.59
CA ASN A 53 11.90 8.13 -4.03
C ASN A 53 11.16 9.49 -4.01
N MET A 54 9.88 9.49 -3.66
CA MET A 54 8.99 10.66 -3.63
C MET A 54 8.79 11.32 -5.01
N ASN A 55 9.01 10.60 -6.11
CA ASN A 55 8.71 11.09 -7.45
C ASN A 55 7.26 10.79 -7.84
N VAL A 56 6.41 11.82 -7.87
CA VAL A 56 4.97 11.69 -8.14
C VAL A 56 4.69 11.06 -9.50
N LYS A 57 5.33 11.50 -10.58
CA LYS A 57 5.09 10.96 -11.93
C LYS A 57 5.44 9.48 -12.05
N LYS A 58 6.55 9.06 -11.43
CA LYS A 58 6.95 7.65 -11.41
C LYS A 58 6.01 6.82 -10.54
N ALA A 59 5.60 7.35 -9.39
CA ALA A 59 4.65 6.71 -8.50
C ALA A 59 3.28 6.51 -9.18
N GLU A 60 2.78 7.54 -9.86
CA GLU A 60 1.55 7.48 -10.65
C GLU A 60 1.61 6.39 -11.71
N LYS A 61 2.69 6.37 -12.52
CA LYS A 61 2.89 5.34 -13.54
C LYS A 61 2.90 3.93 -12.94
N MET A 62 3.61 3.74 -11.83
CA MET A 62 3.69 2.44 -11.16
C MET A 62 2.33 2.02 -10.59
N LEU A 63 1.61 2.93 -9.95
CA LEU A 63 0.28 2.70 -9.38
C LEU A 63 -0.72 2.34 -10.47
N ARG A 64 -0.76 3.08 -11.58
CA ARG A 64 -1.62 2.77 -12.74
C ARG A 64 -1.31 1.40 -13.32
N THR A 65 -0.03 1.07 -13.49
CA THR A 65 0.39 -0.24 -13.99
C THR A 65 -0.08 -1.36 -13.06
N ALA A 66 0.08 -1.19 -11.74
CA ALA A 66 -0.39 -2.16 -10.76
C ALA A 66 -1.92 -2.27 -10.74
N HIS A 67 -2.64 -1.16 -10.90
CA HIS A 67 -4.11 -1.15 -10.96
C HIS A 67 -4.63 -1.96 -12.14
N TYR A 68 -4.11 -1.72 -13.35
CA TYR A 68 -4.53 -2.48 -14.53
C TYR A 68 -4.15 -3.95 -14.42
N TRP A 69 -2.96 -4.26 -13.90
CA TRP A 69 -2.57 -5.65 -13.65
C TRP A 69 -3.54 -6.36 -12.69
N LYS A 70 -3.98 -5.69 -11.62
CA LYS A 70 -4.98 -6.26 -10.69
C LYS A 70 -6.31 -6.56 -11.39
N LEU A 71 -6.76 -5.67 -12.28
CA LEU A 71 -7.98 -5.86 -13.06
C LEU A 71 -7.84 -7.01 -14.07
N GLU A 72 -6.71 -7.08 -14.78
CA GLU A 72 -6.44 -8.13 -15.78
C GLU A 72 -6.35 -9.53 -15.16
N ASN A 73 -5.93 -9.63 -13.89
CA ASN A 73 -5.71 -10.90 -13.20
C ASN A 73 -6.78 -11.21 -12.14
N ASN A 74 -7.90 -10.48 -12.13
CA ASN A 74 -9.03 -10.68 -11.20
C ASN A 74 -8.59 -10.83 -9.74
N VAL A 75 -7.63 -10.01 -9.29
CA VAL A 75 -7.00 -10.16 -7.96
C VAL A 75 -8.01 -10.06 -6.82
N ALA A 76 -9.13 -9.34 -7.03
CA ALA A 76 -10.21 -9.23 -6.05
C ALA A 76 -10.86 -10.59 -5.72
N GLU A 77 -10.94 -11.50 -6.69
CA GLU A 77 -11.61 -12.79 -6.54
C GLU A 77 -10.67 -13.89 -5.98
N LEU A 78 -9.35 -13.66 -6.02
CA LEU A 78 -8.35 -14.64 -5.57
C LEU A 78 -8.50 -15.06 -4.10
N VAL A 79 -9.16 -14.25 -3.26
CA VAL A 79 -9.41 -14.58 -1.85
C VAL A 79 -10.36 -15.77 -1.71
N TYR A 80 -11.20 -16.01 -2.72
CA TYR A 80 -12.20 -17.08 -2.72
C TYR A 80 -11.74 -18.34 -3.48
N GLU A 81 -10.57 -18.27 -4.12
CA GLU A 81 -10.03 -19.39 -4.90
C GLU A 81 -9.12 -20.25 -4.02
N ASP A 82 -9.39 -21.55 -4.00
CA ASP A 82 -8.48 -22.52 -3.39
C ASP A 82 -7.22 -22.69 -4.24
N LEU A 83 -6.07 -22.78 -3.58
CA LEU A 83 -4.82 -23.10 -4.26
C LEU A 83 -4.87 -24.54 -4.78
N PRO A 84 -4.26 -24.82 -5.95
CA PRO A 84 -4.06 -26.18 -6.44
C PRO A 84 -3.37 -27.06 -5.38
N LEU A 85 -3.86 -28.29 -5.19
CA LEU A 85 -3.33 -29.21 -4.17
C LEU A 85 -1.82 -29.46 -4.32
N ASP A 86 -1.33 -29.57 -5.55
CA ASP A 86 0.07 -29.77 -5.85
C ASP A 86 0.95 -28.58 -5.45
N MET A 87 0.42 -27.35 -5.49
CA MET A 87 1.11 -26.17 -4.96
C MET A 87 1.17 -26.18 -3.44
N ILE A 88 0.08 -26.55 -2.76
CA ILE A 88 0.03 -26.63 -1.30
C ILE A 88 1.05 -27.66 -0.78
N GLU A 89 1.15 -28.81 -1.47
CA GLU A 89 2.08 -29.89 -1.12
C GLU A 89 3.54 -29.52 -1.38
N GLN A 90 3.85 -28.91 -2.54
CA GLN A 90 5.22 -28.59 -2.92
C GLN A 90 5.74 -27.30 -2.27
N PHE A 91 4.85 -26.36 -1.95
CA PHE A 91 5.18 -25.06 -1.38
C PHE A 91 4.33 -24.79 -0.14
N PRO A 92 4.54 -25.53 0.96
CA PRO A 92 3.82 -25.30 2.20
C PRO A 92 4.19 -23.93 2.79
N VAL A 93 3.24 -22.99 2.70
CA VAL A 93 3.34 -21.65 3.30
C VAL A 93 2.26 -21.52 4.37
N PHE A 94 2.67 -21.11 5.56
CA PHE A 94 1.76 -20.88 6.67
C PHE A 94 1.97 -19.46 7.21
N VAL A 95 0.87 -18.75 7.44
CA VAL A 95 0.87 -17.52 8.25
C VAL A 95 0.54 -17.96 9.67
N ASP A 96 1.51 -17.88 10.56
CA ASP A 96 1.33 -18.26 11.96
C ASP A 96 2.06 -17.27 12.87
N GLY A 97 1.47 -17.02 14.03
CA GLY A 97 1.99 -16.09 15.02
C GLY A 97 1.88 -14.60 14.65
N ILE A 98 2.02 -13.78 15.68
CA ILE A 98 2.14 -12.33 15.58
C ILE A 98 3.44 -11.98 16.30
N ALA A 99 4.35 -11.28 15.61
CA ALA A 99 5.58 -10.80 16.20
C ALA A 99 5.29 -9.76 17.30
N ASN A 100 6.29 -9.49 18.15
CA ASN A 100 6.12 -8.58 19.29
C ASN A 100 5.75 -7.14 18.88
N ASP A 101 5.98 -6.75 17.62
CA ASP A 101 5.63 -5.46 17.04
C ASP A 101 4.24 -5.43 16.38
N GLY A 102 3.50 -6.55 16.42
CA GLY A 102 2.18 -6.70 15.80
C GLY A 102 2.22 -7.15 14.33
N THR A 103 3.41 -7.38 13.75
CA THR A 103 3.53 -7.87 12.37
C THR A 103 3.18 -9.36 12.29
N PRO A 104 2.35 -9.83 11.34
CA PRO A 104 2.10 -11.25 11.14
C PRO A 104 3.38 -12.02 10.81
N GLY A 105 3.56 -13.19 11.42
CA GLY A 105 4.66 -14.10 11.08
C GLY A 105 4.35 -14.90 9.81
N ASN A 106 5.24 -14.85 8.83
CA ASN A 106 5.16 -15.70 7.64
C ASN A 106 6.24 -16.78 7.73
N PHE A 107 5.83 -18.05 7.73
CA PHE A 107 6.75 -19.19 7.72
C PHE A 107 6.76 -19.82 6.33
N LEU A 108 7.91 -19.72 5.66
CA LEU A 108 8.21 -20.54 4.48
C LEU A 108 8.92 -21.80 4.97
N ASN A 109 8.31 -22.96 4.81
CA ASN A 109 9.01 -24.23 4.98
C ASN A 109 9.95 -24.41 3.78
N ARG A 110 11.11 -23.74 3.85
CA ARG A 110 12.20 -24.01 2.92
C ARG A 110 12.70 -25.42 3.25
N CYS A 111 12.44 -26.38 2.37
CA CYS A 111 12.91 -27.76 2.48
C CYS A 111 14.36 -27.81 2.96
N TYR A 112 14.57 -28.26 4.20
CA TYR A 112 15.86 -28.76 4.67
C TYR A 112 16.05 -30.17 4.12
N GLU A 113 16.28 -30.30 2.81
CA GLU A 113 16.68 -31.57 2.19
C GLU A 113 17.81 -31.35 1.18
N ILE A 114 18.89 -30.70 1.62
CA ILE A 114 20.24 -30.94 1.10
C ILE A 114 21.20 -30.79 2.30
N CYS A 115 21.97 -31.84 2.58
CA CYS A 115 22.97 -32.01 3.65
C CYS A 115 22.46 -32.55 5.00
N THR A 116 22.24 -33.87 5.06
CA THR A 116 22.96 -34.82 5.95
C THR A 116 22.88 -36.21 5.39
#